data_AF-R7TR25-F1
#
_entry.id   AF-R7TR25-F1
#
_cell.length_a   1.000
_cell.length_b   1.000
_cell.length_c   1.000
_cell.angle_alpha   90.00
_cell.angle_beta   90.00
_cell.angle_gamma   90.00
#
_symmetry.space_group_name_H-M   'P 1'
#
loop_
_entity.id
_entity.type
_entity.pdbx_description
1 polymer ?
#
loop_
_entity_poly.entity_id
_entity_poly.type
_entity_poly.pdbx_seq_one_letter_code
_entity_poly.pdbx_strand_id
1 'polypeptide(L)'
;MATLSPTTKRGRIFFVLYATFGIPLCLIFLAGLGDRLTKAKENLEKRLDRNYCPQKPTMDKACRTILIVVLGLVSFIFLPSVFFVRREGWSYNDSLYYAFVTLTTIGFGDFVPAQHEDVRWLYKLLLGVWVFVGLAWLATVISLLRDFFNNCLQKASGERKNTQDNHEKNVTDNIKQSLPNLQSAVGPGSLTKC
;
A
#
# COMPACT_ATOMS: atom_id res chain seq x y z
N MET A 1 -28.40 -13.52 19.88
CA MET A 1 -27.35 -13.12 18.91
C MET A 1 -28.04 -12.68 17.63
N ALA A 2 -28.14 -11.37 17.38
CA ALA A 2 -28.89 -10.84 16.24
C ALA A 2 -27.93 -10.41 15.14
N THR A 3 -27.61 -11.32 14.22
CA THR A 3 -27.10 -10.92 12.90
C THR A 3 -28.29 -10.32 12.13
N LEU A 4 -28.37 -8.99 12.07
CA LEU A 4 -29.37 -8.26 11.30
C LEU A 4 -29.14 -8.52 9.81
N SER A 5 -29.81 -9.53 9.28
CA SER A 5 -29.81 -9.87 7.86
C SER A 5 -31.22 -9.69 7.29
N PRO A 6 -31.37 -9.28 6.01
CA PRO A 6 -32.68 -9.14 5.40
C PRO A 6 -33.38 -10.50 5.29
N THR A 7 -34.41 -10.71 6.11
CA THR A 7 -35.20 -11.95 6.13
C THR A 7 -36.28 -11.97 5.05
N THR A 8 -36.71 -10.80 4.54
CA THR A 8 -37.77 -10.68 3.53
C THR A 8 -37.24 -10.90 2.11
N LYS A 9 -38.01 -11.62 1.27
CA LYS A 9 -37.65 -11.89 -0.15
C LYS A 9 -37.39 -10.60 -0.93
N ARG A 10 -38.25 -9.59 -0.75
CA ARG A 10 -38.10 -8.26 -1.39
C ARG A 10 -36.87 -7.50 -0.87
N GLY A 11 -36.59 -7.57 0.44
CA GLY A 11 -35.43 -6.93 1.06
C GLY A 11 -34.10 -7.50 0.54
N ARG A 12 -34.05 -8.81 0.27
CA ARG A 12 -32.86 -9.46 -0.32
C ARG A 12 -32.59 -8.98 -1.74
N ILE A 13 -33.61 -8.86 -2.58
CA ILE A 13 -33.45 -8.37 -3.96
C ILE A 13 -32.98 -6.91 -3.97
N PHE A 14 -33.57 -6.06 -3.12
CA PHE A 14 -33.13 -4.67 -2.95
C PHE A 14 -31.67 -4.58 -2.48
N PHE A 15 -31.27 -5.40 -1.51
CA PHE A 15 -29.91 -5.45 -0.99
C PHE A 15 -28.89 -5.82 -2.08
N VAL A 16 -29.21 -6.77 -2.96
CA VAL A 16 -28.33 -7.17 -4.07
C VAL A 16 -28.08 -6.00 -5.02
N LEU A 17 -29.13 -5.26 -5.40
CA LEU A 17 -29.00 -4.08 -6.25
C LEU A 17 -28.18 -2.97 -5.58
N TYR A 18 -28.47 -2.70 -4.30
CA TYR A 18 -27.71 -1.73 -3.50
C TYR A 18 -26.21 -2.09 -3.42
N ALA A 19 -25.88 -3.35 -3.14
CA ALA A 19 -24.49 -3.81 -3.05
C ALA A 19 -23.77 -3.73 -4.40
N THR A 20 -24.47 -4.06 -5.50
CA THR A 20 -23.89 -4.05 -6.85
C THR A 20 -23.41 -2.67 -7.28
N PHE A 21 -24.17 -1.62 -6.99
CA PHE A 21 -23.74 -0.24 -7.30
C PHE A 21 -22.93 0.41 -6.17
N GLY A 22 -23.24 0.06 -4.92
CA GLY A 22 -22.61 0.64 -3.74
C GLY A 22 -21.15 0.21 -3.57
N ILE A 23 -20.83 -1.08 -3.75
CA ILE A 23 -19.46 -1.57 -3.55
C ILE A 23 -18.48 -0.93 -4.54
N PRO A 24 -18.74 -0.91 -5.87
CA PRO A 24 -17.84 -0.24 -6.82
C PRO A 24 -17.69 1.25 -6.52
N LEU A 25 -18.78 1.94 -6.18
CA LEU A 25 -18.73 3.36 -5.84
C LEU A 25 -17.90 3.62 -4.58
N CYS A 26 -18.08 2.81 -3.53
CA CYS A 26 -17.29 2.87 -2.30
C CYS A 26 -15.81 2.62 -2.58
N LEU A 27 -15.47 1.66 -3.44
CA LEU A 27 -14.08 1.36 -3.79
C LEU A 27 -13.42 2.51 -4.56
N ILE A 28 -14.10 3.11 -5.55
CA ILE A 28 -13.60 4.26 -6.30
C ILE A 28 -13.40 5.46 -5.36
N PHE A 29 -14.37 5.70 -4.48
CA PHE A 29 -14.28 6.79 -3.50
C PHE A 29 -13.14 6.58 -2.52
N LEU A 30 -12.96 5.36 -2.00
CA LEU A 30 -11.90 5.01 -1.07
C LEU A 30 -10.52 5.10 -1.73
N ALA A 31 -10.37 4.64 -2.98
CA ALA A 31 -9.14 4.78 -3.75
C ALA A 31 -8.78 6.26 -3.96
N GLY A 32 -9.76 7.07 -4.40
CA GLY A 32 -9.57 8.50 -4.57
C GLY A 32 -9.20 9.21 -3.27
N LEU A 33 -9.81 8.84 -2.14
CA LEU A 33 -9.48 9.40 -0.83
C LEU A 33 -8.09 8.97 -0.35
N GLY A 34 -7.72 7.71 -0.55
CA GLY A 34 -6.39 7.18 -0.26
C GLY A 34 -5.30 7.99 -0.98
N ASP A 35 -5.49 8.29 -2.27
CA ASP A 35 -4.55 9.12 -3.05
C ASP A 35 -4.46 10.55 -2.53
N ARG A 36 -5.58 11.13 -2.07
CA ARG A 36 -5.59 12.46 -1.47
C ARG A 36 -4.85 12.48 -0.14
N LEU A 37 -4.99 11.44 0.68
CA LEU A 37 -4.26 11.29 1.94
C LEU A 37 -2.76 11.11 1.70
N THR A 38 -2.35 10.31 0.71
CA THR A 38 -0.94 10.17 0.33
C THR A 38 -0.35 11.52 -0.09
N LYS A 39 -1.05 12.28 -0.95
CA LYS A 39 -0.61 13.63 -1.35
C LYS A 39 -0.60 14.63 -0.19
N ALA A 40 -1.55 14.53 0.73
CA ALA A 40 -1.58 15.36 1.93
C ALA A 40 -0.37 15.06 2.83
N LYS A 41 -0.01 13.77 2.99
CA LYS A 41 1.20 13.37 3.72
C LYS A 41 2.47 13.84 3.04
N GLU A 42 2.60 13.69 1.72
CA GLU A 42 3.76 14.20 0.98
C GLU A 42 3.87 15.72 1.09
N ASN A 43 2.75 16.44 1.06
CA ASN A 43 2.75 17.88 1.29
C ASN A 43 3.16 18.23 2.72
N LEU A 44 2.70 17.46 3.71
CA LEU A 44 3.08 17.64 5.11
C LEU A 44 4.56 17.33 5.32
N GLU A 45 5.07 16.25 4.73
CA GLU A 45 6.47 15.86 4.79
C GLU A 45 7.35 16.89 4.09
N LYS A 46 6.95 17.42 2.93
CA LYS A 46 7.65 18.56 2.29
C LYS A 46 7.65 19.82 3.14
N ARG A 47 6.60 20.05 3.95
CA ARG A 47 6.54 21.18 4.90
C ARG A 47 7.43 20.96 6.11
N LEU A 48 7.57 19.71 6.56
CA LEU A 48 8.46 19.31 7.66
C LEU A 48 9.94 19.33 7.23
N ASP A 49 10.25 18.75 6.06
CA ASP A 49 11.58 18.76 5.45
C ASP A 49 12.02 20.18 5.04
N ARG A 50 11.09 21.15 4.89
CA ARG A 50 11.45 22.55 4.67
C ARG A 50 12.19 23.19 5.86
N ASN A 51 12.00 22.66 7.07
CA ASN A 51 12.71 23.09 8.28
C ASN A 51 13.82 22.11 8.72
N TYR A 52 14.05 21.01 7.98
CA TYR A 52 15.04 19.99 8.32
C TYR A 52 16.15 19.95 7.25
N CYS A 53 17.40 20.16 7.66
CA CYS A 53 18.56 20.22 6.77
C CYS A 53 18.73 18.96 5.90
N PRO A 54 19.35 19.09 4.71
CA PRO A 54 19.50 17.98 3.78
C PRO A 54 20.57 17.00 4.31
N GLN A 55 20.18 15.76 4.63
CA GLN A 55 21.18 14.71 4.86
C GLN A 55 20.75 13.34 4.31
N LYS A 56 21.72 12.69 3.65
CA LYS A 56 21.70 11.44 2.86
C LYS A 56 21.65 10.18 3.78
N PRO A 57 21.38 8.93 3.33
CA PRO A 57 21.09 8.37 1.99
C PRO A 57 19.67 7.74 1.87
N THR A 58 19.24 7.42 0.64
CA THR A 58 17.92 6.90 0.21
C THR A 58 17.27 5.76 1.02
N MET A 59 17.99 5.05 1.89
CA MET A 59 17.46 4.00 2.78
C MET A 59 16.82 4.55 4.08
N ASP A 60 17.17 5.76 4.51
CA ASP A 60 16.62 6.36 5.73
C ASP A 60 15.15 6.79 5.56
N LYS A 61 14.80 7.33 4.39
CA LYS A 61 13.45 7.83 4.07
C LYS A 61 12.44 6.70 4.00
N ALA A 62 12.77 5.61 3.30
CA ALA A 62 11.88 4.46 3.21
C ALA A 62 11.61 3.85 4.60
N CYS A 63 12.66 3.71 5.42
CA CYS A 63 12.53 3.22 6.78
C CYS A 63 11.69 4.18 7.65
N ARG A 64 11.90 5.49 7.54
CA ARG A 64 11.10 6.52 8.22
C ARG A 64 9.63 6.48 7.80
N THR A 65 9.34 6.39 6.50
CA THR A 65 7.97 6.30 5.99
C THR A 65 7.28 5.03 6.48
N ILE A 66 7.96 3.87 6.42
CA ILE A 66 7.45 2.60 6.95
C ILE A 66 7.19 2.72 8.46
N LEU A 67 8.11 3.31 9.22
CA LEU A 67 7.96 3.51 10.66
C LEU A 67 6.74 4.40 10.98
N ILE A 68 6.56 5.51 10.27
CA ILE A 68 5.39 6.39 10.43
C ILE A 68 4.09 5.65 10.10
N VAL A 69 4.09 4.79 9.08
CA VAL A 69 2.92 4.01 8.68
C VAL A 69 2.55 2.97 9.73
N VAL A 70 3.54 2.22 10.23
CA VAL A 70 3.36 1.20 11.27
C VAL A 70 2.90 1.86 12.57
N LEU A 71 3.55 2.93 13.00
CA LEU A 71 3.14 3.70 14.18
C LEU A 71 1.73 4.25 14.04
N GLY A 72 1.36 4.75 12.85
CA GLY A 72 0.01 5.20 12.59
C GLY A 72 -1.01 4.06 12.65
N LEU A 73 -0.73 2.89 12.06
CA LEU A 73 -1.61 1.72 12.16
C LEU A 73 -1.82 1.28 13.61
N VAL A 74 -0.74 1.20 14.38
CA VAL A 74 -0.78 0.91 15.83
C VAL A 74 -1.64 1.96 16.54
N SER A 75 -1.43 3.25 16.27
CA SER A 75 -2.23 4.32 16.89
C SER A 75 -3.73 4.20 16.56
N PHE A 76 -4.09 3.85 15.31
CA PHE A 76 -5.47 3.68 14.88
C PHE A 76 -6.17 2.47 15.51
N ILE A 77 -5.42 1.52 16.08
CA ILE A 77 -5.97 0.37 16.83
C ILE A 77 -6.02 0.71 18.33
N PHE A 78 -4.94 1.23 18.90
CA PHE A 78 -4.81 1.44 20.35
C PHE A 78 -5.68 2.59 20.88
N LEU A 79 -5.74 3.72 20.18
CA LEU A 79 -6.56 4.88 20.59
C LEU A 79 -8.05 4.56 20.74
N PRO A 80 -8.72 4.00 19.71
CA PRO A 80 -10.14 3.66 19.82
C PRO A 80 -10.40 2.53 20.82
N SER A 81 -9.44 1.61 21.03
CA SER A 81 -9.57 0.56 22.04
C SER A 81 -9.74 1.14 23.45
N VAL A 82 -8.96 2.16 23.80
CA VAL A 82 -9.10 2.87 25.10
C VAL A 82 -10.45 3.58 25.22
N PHE A 83 -10.99 4.07 24.11
CA PHE A 83 -12.30 4.71 24.07
C PHE A 83 -13.44 3.70 24.23
N PHE A 84 -13.36 2.54 23.57
CA PHE A 84 -14.36 1.47 23.68
C PHE A 84 -14.46 0.88 25.08
N VAL A 85 -13.34 0.68 25.79
CA VAL A 85 -13.34 0.25 27.20
C VAL A 85 -14.19 1.18 28.07
N ARG A 86 -14.06 2.50 27.88
CA ARG A 86 -14.80 3.49 28.67
C ARG A 86 -16.27 3.60 28.28
N ARG A 87 -16.62 3.36 27.01
CA ARG A 87 -17.96 3.62 26.47
C ARG A 87 -18.85 2.39 26.45
N GLU A 88 -18.30 1.24 26.09
CA GLU A 88 -19.01 -0.04 25.98
C GLU A 88 -18.75 -0.95 27.19
N GLY A 89 -17.79 -0.62 28.07
CA GLY A 89 -17.47 -1.42 29.25
C GLY A 89 -16.76 -2.73 28.94
N TRP A 90 -16.28 -2.92 27.71
CA TRP A 90 -15.54 -4.10 27.29
C TRP A 90 -14.14 -4.16 27.92
N SER A 91 -13.55 -5.36 27.97
CA SER A 91 -12.15 -5.48 28.33
C SER A 91 -11.25 -4.80 27.28
N TYR A 92 -10.04 -4.41 27.68
CA TYR A 92 -9.09 -3.81 26.74
C TYR A 92 -8.72 -4.75 25.59
N ASN A 93 -8.60 -6.05 25.88
CA ASN A 93 -8.27 -7.07 24.89
C ASN A 93 -9.41 -7.25 23.87
N ASP A 94 -10.66 -7.26 24.33
CA ASP A 94 -11.83 -7.36 23.45
C ASP A 94 -11.99 -6.12 22.57
N SER A 95 -11.71 -4.94 23.14
CA SER A 95 -11.73 -3.68 22.40
C SER A 95 -10.66 -3.62 21.32
N LEU A 96 -9.46 -4.12 21.63
CA LEU A 96 -8.33 -4.21 20.69
C LEU A 96 -8.61 -5.23 19.58
N TYR A 97 -9.17 -6.38 19.95
CA TYR A 97 -9.63 -7.39 19.01
C TYR A 97 -10.69 -6.82 18.06
N TYR A 98 -11.71 -6.13 18.59
CA TYR A 98 -12.74 -5.48 17.78
C TYR A 98 -12.16 -4.44 16.81
N ALA A 99 -11.25 -3.57 17.29
CA ALA A 99 -10.61 -2.56 16.46
C ALA A 99 -9.79 -3.18 15.33
N PHE A 100 -9.02 -4.22 15.63
CA PHE A 100 -8.24 -4.96 14.62
C PHE A 100 -9.13 -5.64 13.59
N VAL A 101 -10.12 -6.43 14.02
CA VAL A 101 -11.05 -7.18 13.14
C VAL A 101 -11.86 -6.25 12.24
N THR A 102 -12.23 -5.06 12.75
CA THR A 102 -12.97 -4.06 11.99
C THR A 102 -12.10 -3.38 10.93
N LEU A 103 -10.90 -2.91 11.32
CA LEU A 103 -9.99 -2.23 10.39
C LEU A 103 -9.39 -3.16 9.34
N THR A 104 -9.15 -4.41 9.68
CA THR A 104 -8.72 -5.45 8.73
C THR A 104 -9.86 -5.95 7.85
N THR A 105 -11.09 -5.46 8.05
CA THR A 105 -12.29 -5.88 7.32
C THR A 105 -12.63 -7.36 7.44
N ILE A 106 -12.09 -8.06 8.45
CA ILE A 106 -12.46 -9.45 8.77
C ILE A 106 -13.92 -9.51 9.24
N GLY A 107 -14.29 -8.60 10.16
CA GLY A 107 -15.69 -8.33 10.52
C GLY A 107 -16.49 -9.53 11.05
N PHE A 108 -15.95 -10.30 12.01
CA PHE A 108 -16.65 -11.45 12.60
C PHE A 108 -18.04 -11.13 13.18
N GLY A 109 -18.22 -9.90 13.71
CA GLY A 109 -19.51 -9.42 14.20
C GLY A 109 -19.93 -9.99 15.56
N ASP A 110 -18.99 -10.58 16.29
CA ASP A 110 -19.11 -11.03 17.68
C ASP A 110 -19.16 -9.86 18.67
N PHE A 111 -18.31 -8.84 18.45
CA PHE A 111 -18.38 -7.55 19.14
C PHE A 111 -18.91 -6.47 18.20
N VAL A 112 -19.97 -5.77 18.63
CA VAL A 112 -20.55 -4.66 17.87
C VAL A 112 -20.88 -3.53 18.86
N PRO A 113 -20.28 -2.34 18.70
CA PRO A 113 -20.56 -1.21 19.58
C PRO A 113 -21.95 -0.65 19.28
N ALA A 114 -22.48 0.16 20.18
CA ALA A 114 -23.77 0.84 19.98
C ALA A 114 -24.99 -0.10 19.86
N GLN A 115 -24.98 -1.23 20.55
CA GLN A 115 -26.14 -2.16 20.60
C GLN A 115 -27.27 -1.68 21.52
N HIS A 116 -26.96 -0.93 22.58
CA HIS A 116 -27.97 -0.42 23.51
C HIS A 116 -28.78 0.71 22.87
N GLU A 117 -30.11 0.74 23.09
CA GLU A 117 -31.01 1.71 22.44
C GLU A 117 -30.72 3.17 22.81
N ASP A 118 -30.07 3.42 23.95
CA ASP A 118 -29.72 4.76 24.44
C ASP A 118 -28.52 5.42 23.73
N VAL A 119 -27.92 4.74 22.76
CA VAL A 119 -26.75 5.28 22.07
C VAL A 119 -27.14 6.31 21.00
N ARG A 120 -26.63 7.53 21.17
CA ARG A 120 -26.86 8.68 20.30
C ARG A 120 -26.43 8.39 18.85
N TRP A 121 -27.23 8.81 17.87
CA TRP A 121 -26.92 8.69 16.43
C TRP A 121 -25.52 9.24 16.07
N LEU A 122 -25.08 10.29 16.78
CA LEU A 122 -23.76 10.89 16.64
C LEU A 122 -22.63 9.88 16.92
N TYR A 123 -22.79 9.00 17.91
CA TYR A 123 -21.79 7.98 18.21
C TYR A 123 -21.67 6.97 17.06
N LYS A 124 -22.81 6.51 16.51
CA LYS A 124 -22.83 5.64 15.32
C LYS A 124 -22.16 6.32 14.12
N LEU A 125 -22.41 7.62 13.91
CA LEU A 125 -21.76 8.38 12.84
C LEU A 125 -20.25 8.51 13.08
N LEU A 126 -19.81 8.85 14.29
CA LEU A 126 -18.39 8.96 14.65
C LEU A 126 -17.65 7.64 14.45
N LEU A 127 -18.28 6.52 14.80
CA LEU A 127 -17.74 5.18 14.52
C LEU A 127 -17.61 4.93 13.01
N GLY A 128 -18.64 5.26 12.24
CA GLY A 128 -18.60 5.17 10.79
C GLY A 128 -17.47 6.01 10.18
N VAL A 129 -17.30 7.25 10.64
CA VAL A 129 -16.20 8.12 10.21
C VAL A 129 -14.84 7.55 10.60
N TRP A 130 -14.69 7.02 11.82
CA TRP A 130 -13.45 6.39 12.25
C TRP A 130 -13.08 5.18 11.38
N VAL A 131 -14.03 4.27 11.11
CA VAL A 131 -13.81 3.13 10.21
C VAL A 131 -13.43 3.63 8.82
N PHE A 132 -14.15 4.64 8.31
CA PHE A 132 -13.89 5.19 6.99
C PHE A 132 -12.49 5.83 6.86
N VAL A 133 -12.05 6.58 7.87
CA VAL A 133 -10.69 7.14 7.95
C VAL A 133 -9.65 6.03 8.08
N GLY A 134 -9.93 4.99 8.87
CA GLY A 134 -9.06 3.83 9.01
C GLY A 134 -8.88 3.05 7.71
N LEU A 135 -9.96 2.86 6.94
CA LEU A 135 -9.89 2.26 5.60
C LEU A 135 -9.12 3.12 4.61
N ALA A 136 -9.27 4.44 4.69
CA ALA A 136 -8.51 5.35 3.84
C ALA A 136 -7.01 5.31 4.17
N TRP A 137 -6.67 5.18 5.46
CA TRP A 137 -5.29 4.92 5.89
C TRP A 137 -4.78 3.57 5.37
N LEU A 138 -5.58 2.51 5.47
CA LEU A 138 -5.24 1.18 4.95
C LEU A 138 -4.97 1.22 3.43
N ALA A 139 -5.76 2.00 2.68
CA ALA A 139 -5.52 2.23 1.26
C ALA A 139 -4.14 2.88 1.02
N THR A 140 -3.74 3.85 1.84
CA THR A 140 -2.39 4.43 1.81
C THR A 140 -1.30 3.39 2.06
N VAL A 141 -1.51 2.47 3.01
CA VAL A 141 -0.57 1.35 3.26
C VAL A 141 -0.42 0.47 2.03
N ILE A 142 -1.52 0.13 1.36
CA ILE A 142 -1.50 -0.69 0.13
C ILE A 142 -0.73 0.01 -0.98
N SER A 143 -0.91 1.33 -1.17
CA SER A 143 -0.16 2.09 -2.16
C SER A 143 1.35 2.08 -1.87
N LEU A 144 1.75 2.23 -0.60
CA LEU A 144 3.17 2.19 -0.22
C LEU A 144 3.78 0.80 -0.35
N LEU A 145 3.01 -0.26 -0.03
CA LEU A 145 3.43 -1.64 -0.28
C LEU A 145 3.67 -1.87 -1.77
N ARG A 146 2.76 -1.37 -2.63
CA ARG A 146 2.92 -1.44 -4.08
C ARG A 146 4.20 -0.74 -4.54
N ASP A 147 4.48 0.45 -4.04
CA ASP A 147 5.71 1.19 -4.38
C ASP A 147 6.96 0.44 -3.93
N PHE A 148 6.96 -0.14 -2.72
CA PHE A 148 8.05 -0.96 -2.22
C PHE A 148 8.30 -2.19 -3.10
N PHE A 149 7.23 -2.94 -3.44
CA PHE A 149 7.33 -4.10 -4.32
C PHE A 149 7.83 -3.71 -5.71
N ASN A 150 7.30 -2.63 -6.30
CA ASN A 150 7.71 -2.14 -7.60
C ASN A 150 9.19 -1.72 -7.62
N ASN A 151 9.66 -1.06 -6.56
CA ASN A 151 11.07 -0.67 -6.44
C ASN A 151 11.99 -1.89 -6.33
N CYS A 152 11.58 -2.93 -5.58
CA CYS A 152 12.32 -4.18 -5.48
C CYS A 152 12.39 -4.90 -6.84
N LEU A 153 11.26 -4.98 -7.56
CA LEU A 153 11.20 -5.57 -8.90
C LEU A 153 12.03 -4.79 -9.92
N GLN A 154 12.01 -3.46 -9.86
CA GLN A 154 12.86 -2.62 -10.72
C GLN A 154 14.34 -2.84 -10.43
N LYS A 155 14.74 -2.92 -9.16
CA LYS A 155 16.14 -3.14 -8.79
C LYS A 155 16.65 -4.48 -9.36
N ALA A 156 15.87 -5.55 -9.19
CA ALA A 156 16.21 -6.87 -9.74
C ALA A 156 16.26 -6.87 -11.28
N SER A 157 15.38 -6.10 -11.95
CA SER A 157 15.36 -6.01 -13.42
C SER A 157 16.49 -5.14 -13.97
N GLY A 158 16.87 -4.08 -13.26
CA GLY A 158 17.96 -3.17 -13.62
C GLY A 158 19.33 -3.84 -13.53
N GLU A 159 19.55 -4.65 -12.49
CA GLU A 159 20.79 -5.44 -12.33
C GLU A 159 21.00 -6.43 -13.49
N ARG A 160 19.92 -7.07 -13.96
CA ARG A 160 19.99 -7.97 -15.14
C ARG A 160 20.33 -7.22 -16.43
N LYS A 161 19.67 -6.09 -16.71
CA LYS A 161 19.97 -5.26 -17.90
C LYS A 161 21.42 -4.77 -17.90
N ASN A 162 21.90 -4.26 -16.76
CA ASN A 162 23.26 -3.73 -16.65
C ASN A 162 24.32 -4.83 -16.86
N THR A 163 24.04 -6.06 -16.39
CA THR A 163 24.93 -7.21 -16.62
C THR A 163 24.98 -7.59 -18.10
N GLN A 164 23.85 -7.56 -18.80
CA GLN A 164 23.77 -7.91 -20.22
C GLN A 164 24.44 -6.84 -21.11
N ASP A 165 24.20 -5.55 -20.85
CA ASP A 165 24.86 -4.46 -21.59
C ASP A 165 26.39 -4.47 -21.38
N ASN A 166 26.87 -4.75 -20.16
CA ASN A 166 28.30 -4.86 -19.90
C ASN A 166 28.92 -6.08 -20.60
N HIS A 167 28.20 -7.20 -20.69
CA HIS A 167 28.65 -8.37 -21.43
C HIS A 167 28.76 -8.07 -22.94
N GLU A 168 27.76 -7.40 -23.52
CA GLU A 168 27.77 -7.03 -24.94
C GLU A 168 28.90 -6.05 -25.28
N LYS A 169 29.14 -5.04 -24.44
CA LYS A 169 30.27 -4.11 -24.61
C LYS A 169 31.61 -4.83 -24.55
N ASN A 170 31.81 -5.68 -23.55
CA ASN A 170 33.05 -6.45 -23.40
C ASN A 170 33.31 -7.35 -24.63
N VAL A 171 32.29 -8.02 -25.17
CA VAL A 171 32.43 -8.83 -26.39
C VAL A 171 32.82 -7.96 -27.59
N THR A 172 32.16 -6.82 -27.75
CA THR A 172 32.40 -5.91 -28.88
C THR A 172 33.82 -5.31 -28.84
N ASP A 173 34.30 -4.94 -27.66
CA ASP A 173 35.65 -4.41 -27.46
C ASP A 173 36.72 -5.47 -27.73
N ASN A 174 36.50 -6.70 -27.25
CA ASN A 174 37.39 -7.84 -27.54
C ASN A 174 37.49 -8.14 -29.04
N ILE A 175 36.38 -8.05 -29.78
CA ILE A 175 36.36 -8.26 -31.24
C ILE A 175 37.14 -7.14 -31.95
N LYS A 176 36.93 -5.87 -31.58
CA LYS A 176 37.65 -4.73 -32.17
C LYS A 176 39.16 -4.83 -31.95
N GLN A 177 39.59 -5.28 -30.77
CA GLN A 177 41.00 -5.46 -30.46
C GLN A 177 41.64 -6.64 -31.19
N SER A 178 40.84 -7.65 -31.56
CA SER A 178 41.30 -8.82 -32.33
C SER A 178 41.35 -8.57 -33.84
N LEU A 179 40.54 -7.63 -34.36
CA LEU A 179 40.45 -7.29 -35.79
C LEU A 179 41.79 -6.92 -36.48
N PRO A 180 42.65 -6.05 -35.91
CA PRO A 180 43.92 -5.69 -36.57
C PRO A 180 44.92 -6.84 -36.66
N ASN A 181 44.90 -7.79 -35.71
CA ASN A 181 45.73 -9.00 -35.76
C ASN A 181 45.27 -9.98 -36.86
N LEU A 182 43.98 -10.01 -37.17
CA LEU A 182 43.43 -10.79 -38.29
C LEU A 182 43.77 -10.16 -39.64
N GLN A 183 43.77 -8.82 -39.74
CA GLN A 183 44.15 -8.11 -40.96
C GLN A 183 45.65 -8.23 -41.28
N SER A 184 46.53 -8.40 -40.29
CA SER A 184 47.94 -8.73 -40.52
C SER A 184 48.19 -10.19 -40.92
N ALA A 185 47.27 -11.11 -40.61
CA ALA A 185 47.35 -12.52 -41.02
C ALA A 185 46.80 -12.75 -42.44
N VAL A 186 45.87 -11.91 -42.89
CA VAL A 186 45.36 -11.87 -44.27
C VAL A 186 46.23 -10.92 -45.09
N GLY A 187 47.49 -11.31 -45.33
CA GLY A 187 48.30 -10.67 -46.35
C GLY A 187 47.70 -10.87 -47.75
N PRO A 188 47.90 -9.94 -48.71
CA PRO A 188 47.46 -10.10 -50.10
C PRO A 188 48.29 -11.22 -50.76
N GLY A 189 47.84 -12.47 -50.63
CA GLY A 189 48.64 -13.61 -51.05
C GLY A 189 47.87 -14.92 -51.12
N SER A 190 46.72 -14.94 -51.81
CA SER A 190 46.21 -16.13 -52.52
C SER A 190 44.88 -15.81 -53.24
N LEU A 191 44.92 -14.89 -54.22
CA LEU A 191 44.02 -14.97 -55.37
C LEU A 191 44.90 -15.10 -56.61
N THR A 192 45.61 -16.22 -56.69
CA THR A 192 46.36 -16.62 -57.88
C THR A 192 45.40 -17.41 -58.76
N LYS A 193 45.01 -16.78 -59.88
CA LYS A 193 44.60 -17.37 -61.17
C LYS A 193 44.22 -18.86 -61.17
N CYS A 194 42.94 -19.13 -61.39
CA CYS A 194 42.55 -20.15 -62.37
C CYS A 194 42.08 -19.42 -63.64
#